data_AF-A0A7X6UFB5-F1
#
_entry.id   AF-A0A7X6UFB5-F1
#
_cell.length_a   1.000
_cell.length_b   1.000
_cell.length_c   1.000
_cell.angle_alpha   90.00
_cell.angle_beta   90.00
_cell.angle_gamma   90.00
#
_symmetry.space_group_name_H-M   'P 1'
#
loop_
_entity.id
_entity.type
_entity.pdbx_description
1 polymer ?
#
loop_
_entity_poly.entity_id
_entity_poly.type
_entity_poly.pdbx_seq_one_letter_code
_entity_poly.pdbx_strand_id
1 'polypeptide(L)'
;MPTSKNRFTHRDGWWSELNLRYQHVPIQSGHEFETEQAALAVLAAHPPVGFVGATEGSTITADQLNELVRDATENAEQEAKNQRESAAEERRLLGWAKIEEALADPNADRVITEGRWAGFSRGDAVAWCWNLFQYEPHGFTHPGSQVRHEAMQQLQAGGLPEVFGYPERARELVARGLTPREYRRHQEALGAGTFVALDVRHPRP
;
A
#
# COMPACT_ATOMS: atom_id res chain seq x y z
N MET A 1 23.66 -13.89 13.16
CA MET A 1 23.34 -12.65 12.44
C MET A 1 23.60 -12.89 10.94
N PRO A 2 22.61 -13.37 10.16
CA PRO A 2 22.82 -13.59 8.74
C PRO A 2 22.74 -12.25 7.99
N THR A 3 23.78 -12.00 7.21
CA THR A 3 24.05 -10.79 6.45
C THR A 3 23.07 -10.59 5.29
N SER A 4 22.63 -9.34 5.13
CA SER A 4 21.77 -8.76 4.08
C SER A 4 22.37 -8.83 2.65
N LYS A 5 22.89 -9.97 2.21
CA LYS A 5 23.33 -10.21 0.84
C LYS A 5 22.43 -11.28 0.22
N ASN A 6 21.35 -10.85 -0.44
CA ASN A 6 20.65 -11.53 -1.56
C ASN A 6 19.24 -10.96 -1.78
N ARG A 7 19.11 -9.65 -2.03
CA ARG A 7 17.84 -9.08 -2.56
C ARG A 7 17.89 -8.78 -4.07
N PHE A 8 18.97 -9.15 -4.76
CA PHE A 8 19.20 -8.82 -6.17
C PHE A 8 19.59 -10.00 -7.06
N THR A 9 19.51 -11.25 -6.60
CA THR A 9 20.12 -12.40 -7.28
C THR A 9 19.29 -13.03 -8.40
N HIS A 10 18.19 -12.42 -8.86
CA HIS A 10 17.34 -13.01 -9.90
C HIS A 10 17.25 -12.23 -11.21
N ARG A 11 18.05 -11.18 -11.40
CA ARG A 11 18.09 -10.46 -12.69
C ARG A 11 18.97 -11.12 -13.75
N ASP A 12 19.96 -11.89 -13.30
CA ASP A 12 20.96 -12.51 -14.17
C ASP A 12 20.60 -13.98 -14.40
N GLY A 13 19.99 -14.26 -15.55
CA GLY A 13 19.71 -15.62 -16.04
C GLY A 13 19.99 -15.72 -17.54
N TRP A 14 19.69 -16.88 -18.13
CA TRP A 14 19.92 -17.17 -19.56
C TRP A 14 19.31 -16.11 -20.50
N TRP A 15 18.22 -15.45 -20.08
CA TRP A 15 17.56 -14.37 -20.81
C TRP A 15 18.45 -13.13 -21.03
N SER A 16 19.42 -12.88 -20.14
CA SER A 16 20.39 -11.79 -20.29
C SER A 16 21.35 -12.03 -21.47
N GLU A 17 21.67 -13.29 -21.76
CA GLU A 17 22.55 -13.71 -22.86
C GLU A 17 21.86 -13.61 -24.23
N LEU A 18 20.53 -13.72 -24.26
CA LEU A 18 19.69 -13.56 -25.45
C LEU A 18 19.12 -12.14 -25.61
N ASN A 19 19.58 -11.19 -24.79
CA ASN A 19 19.11 -9.81 -24.77
C ASN A 19 17.60 -9.64 -24.56
N LEU A 20 16.94 -10.66 -24.00
CA LEU A 20 15.55 -10.64 -23.56
C LEU A 20 15.53 -9.92 -22.21
N ARG A 21 15.50 -8.59 -22.28
CA ARG A 21 15.37 -7.73 -21.10
C ARG A 21 13.94 -7.25 -21.02
N TYR A 22 13.33 -7.30 -19.84
CA TYR A 22 12.22 -6.41 -19.52
C TYR A 22 12.76 -4.98 -19.58
N GLN A 23 12.59 -4.31 -20.72
CA GLN A 23 13.18 -2.99 -20.96
C GLN A 23 12.42 -1.92 -20.15
N HIS A 24 13.18 -1.25 -19.27
CA HIS A 24 13.02 0.17 -18.90
C HIS A 24 11.78 0.64 -18.11
N VAL A 25 11.31 -0.10 -17.11
CA VAL A 25 10.58 0.55 -16.01
C VAL A 25 11.52 0.66 -14.80
N PRO A 26 12.03 1.86 -14.46
CA PRO A 26 12.76 2.03 -13.21
C PRO A 26 11.86 1.60 -12.04
N ILE A 27 12.33 0.66 -11.22
CA ILE A 27 11.61 0.23 -10.02
C ILE A 27 11.69 1.36 -8.99
N GLN A 28 10.62 2.12 -8.91
CA GLN A 28 10.41 3.23 -7.99
C GLN A 28 9.45 2.84 -6.85
N SER A 29 8.73 1.73 -7.00
CA SER A 29 7.74 1.21 -6.06
C SER A 29 7.86 -0.31 -5.86
N GLY A 30 7.30 -0.82 -4.77
CA GLY A 30 7.18 -2.26 -4.54
C GLY A 30 6.35 -2.96 -5.63
N HIS A 31 5.42 -2.25 -6.25
CA HIS A 31 4.58 -2.79 -7.32
C HIS A 31 5.36 -3.07 -8.61
N GLU A 32 6.23 -2.17 -9.04
CA GLU A 32 7.07 -2.42 -10.22
C GLU A 32 8.04 -3.59 -9.98
N PHE A 33 8.41 -3.84 -8.73
CA PHE A 33 9.20 -5.00 -8.34
C PHE A 33 8.41 -6.31 -8.46
N GLU A 34 7.15 -6.35 -8.02
CA GLU A 34 6.29 -7.53 -8.16
C GLU A 34 6.05 -7.91 -9.62
N THR A 35 5.78 -6.93 -10.48
CA THR A 35 5.62 -7.16 -11.93
C THR A 35 6.90 -7.69 -12.57
N GLU A 36 8.07 -7.15 -12.20
CA GLU A 36 9.37 -7.66 -12.67
C GLU A 36 9.59 -9.11 -12.22
N GLN A 37 9.29 -9.45 -10.98
CA GLN A 37 9.44 -10.83 -10.47
C GLN A 37 8.54 -11.83 -11.20
N ALA A 38 7.31 -11.44 -11.54
CA ALA A 38 6.40 -12.30 -12.31
C ALA A 38 6.96 -12.59 -13.72
N ALA A 39 7.47 -11.57 -14.41
CA ALA A 39 8.11 -11.73 -15.71
C ALA A 39 9.37 -12.63 -15.64
N LEU A 40 10.21 -12.42 -14.61
CA LEU A 40 11.40 -13.23 -14.39
C LEU A 40 11.07 -14.70 -14.05
N ALA A 41 9.98 -14.96 -13.34
CA ALA A 41 9.54 -16.32 -13.03
C ALA A 41 9.16 -17.10 -14.30
N VAL A 42 8.50 -16.45 -15.27
CA VAL A 42 8.19 -17.05 -16.58
C VAL A 42 9.48 -17.39 -17.34
N LEU A 43 10.44 -16.47 -17.39
CA LEU A 43 11.73 -16.72 -18.04
C LEU A 43 12.52 -17.85 -17.34
N ALA A 44 12.50 -17.90 -16.02
CA ALA A 44 13.14 -18.96 -15.24
C ALA A 44 12.55 -20.35 -15.51
N ALA A 45 11.25 -20.44 -15.73
CA ALA A 45 10.55 -21.69 -16.01
C ALA A 45 10.79 -22.25 -17.43
N HIS A 46 11.32 -21.45 -18.36
CA HIS A 46 11.46 -21.83 -19.79
C HIS A 46 12.92 -21.71 -20.30
N PRO A 47 13.89 -22.46 -19.74
CA PRO A 47 15.28 -22.40 -20.19
C PRO A 47 15.43 -22.81 -21.67
N PRO A 48 16.32 -22.16 -22.44
CA PRO A 48 16.47 -22.36 -23.88
C PRO A 48 17.25 -23.65 -24.14
N VAL A 49 16.59 -24.79 -23.97
CA VAL A 49 17.05 -26.08 -24.48
C VAL A 49 16.15 -26.38 -25.67
N GLY A 50 16.41 -25.72 -26.80
CA GLY A 50 15.68 -25.89 -28.05
C GLY A 50 14.16 -25.99 -27.86
N PHE A 51 13.51 -24.90 -27.45
CA PHE A 51 12.06 -24.73 -27.40
C PHE A 51 11.28 -26.01 -27.05
N VAL A 52 11.08 -26.35 -25.77
CA VAL A 52 10.12 -27.41 -25.38
C VAL A 52 9.01 -26.78 -24.52
N GLY A 53 7.78 -26.75 -25.04
CA GLY A 53 6.53 -26.26 -24.46
C GLY A 53 5.95 -27.10 -23.32
N ALA A 54 4.90 -26.53 -22.72
CA ALA A 54 4.30 -26.84 -21.41
C ALA A 54 3.69 -28.25 -21.20
N THR A 55 3.85 -29.15 -22.15
CA THR A 55 3.51 -30.58 -22.06
C THR A 55 4.67 -31.37 -22.63
N GLU A 56 5.08 -32.47 -21.98
CA GLU A 56 6.22 -33.32 -22.40
C GLU A 56 6.31 -33.42 -23.94
N GLY A 57 7.32 -32.76 -24.52
CA GLY A 57 7.65 -32.83 -25.94
C GLY A 57 6.98 -31.82 -26.89
N SER A 58 6.09 -30.94 -26.44
CA SER A 58 5.66 -29.80 -27.28
C SER A 58 6.82 -28.81 -27.47
N THR A 59 6.89 -28.01 -28.53
CA THR A 59 7.93 -26.99 -28.75
C THR A 59 7.27 -25.63 -29.00
N ILE A 60 7.64 -24.57 -28.27
CA ILE A 60 7.05 -23.24 -28.45
C ILE A 60 7.98 -22.33 -29.25
N THR A 61 7.48 -21.61 -30.24
CA THR A 61 8.30 -20.63 -30.99
C THR A 61 8.64 -19.42 -30.11
N ALA A 62 9.64 -18.62 -30.53
CA ALA A 62 9.96 -17.35 -29.87
C ALA A 62 8.75 -16.38 -29.83
N ASP A 63 7.92 -16.38 -30.88
CA ASP A 63 6.69 -15.58 -30.91
C ASP A 63 5.66 -16.08 -29.88
N GLN A 64 5.52 -17.40 -29.72
CA GLN A 64 4.67 -17.99 -28.69
C GLN A 64 5.19 -17.69 -27.27
N LEU A 65 6.51 -17.66 -27.07
CA LEU A 65 7.09 -17.23 -25.79
C LEU A 65 6.81 -15.74 -25.51
N ASN A 66 6.93 -14.86 -26.51
CA ASN A 66 6.61 -13.44 -26.36
C ASN A 66 5.13 -13.22 -26.01
N GLU A 67 4.22 -13.97 -26.65
CA GLU A 67 2.79 -13.95 -26.34
C GLU A 67 2.53 -14.41 -24.89
N LEU A 68 3.15 -15.51 -24.45
CA LEU A 68 3.03 -15.99 -23.07
C LEU A 68 3.56 -14.98 -22.04
N VAL A 69 4.67 -14.30 -22.34
CA VAL A 69 5.21 -13.24 -21.49
C VAL A 69 4.22 -12.09 -21.40
N ARG A 70 3.69 -11.61 -22.55
CA ARG A 70 2.71 -10.53 -22.59
C ARG A 70 1.46 -10.88 -21.78
N ASP A 71 0.85 -12.03 -22.02
CA ASP A 71 -0.35 -12.50 -21.33
C ASP A 71 -0.10 -12.63 -19.82
N ALA A 72 1.07 -13.11 -19.41
CA ALA A 72 1.44 -13.19 -18.00
C ALA A 72 1.54 -11.79 -17.36
N THR A 73 2.14 -10.81 -18.04
CA THR A 73 2.17 -9.42 -17.55
C THR A 73 0.77 -8.81 -17.46
N GLU A 74 -0.07 -8.94 -18.48
CA GLU A 74 -1.42 -8.38 -18.47
C GLU A 74 -2.28 -9.00 -17.37
N ASN A 75 -2.20 -10.33 -17.19
CA ASN A 75 -2.89 -11.02 -16.10
C ASN A 75 -2.37 -10.59 -14.72
N ALA A 76 -1.06 -10.42 -14.55
CA ALA A 76 -0.47 -9.94 -13.30
C ALA A 76 -0.89 -8.50 -12.99
N GLU A 77 -0.96 -7.62 -13.99
CA GLU A 77 -1.45 -6.25 -13.83
C GLU A 77 -2.94 -6.21 -13.43
N GLN A 78 -3.76 -7.03 -14.08
CA GLN A 78 -5.19 -7.10 -13.78
C GLN A 78 -5.44 -7.70 -12.39
N GLU A 79 -4.71 -8.75 -12.01
CA GLU A 79 -4.79 -9.34 -10.67
C GLU A 79 -4.32 -8.35 -9.60
N ALA A 80 -3.20 -7.65 -9.83
CA ALA A 80 -2.73 -6.60 -8.93
C ALA A 80 -3.77 -5.47 -8.78
N LYS A 81 -4.47 -5.10 -9.85
CA LYS A 81 -5.57 -4.13 -9.80
C LYS A 81 -6.73 -4.65 -8.94
N ASN A 82 -7.18 -5.87 -9.17
CA ASN A 82 -8.27 -6.48 -8.40
C ASN A 82 -7.92 -6.56 -6.90
N GLN A 83 -6.68 -6.97 -6.58
CA GLN A 83 -6.19 -7.03 -5.21
C GLN A 83 -6.13 -5.64 -4.56
N ARG A 84 -5.71 -4.60 -5.30
CA ARG A 84 -5.72 -3.21 -4.80
C ARG A 84 -7.13 -2.73 -4.49
N GLU A 85 -8.08 -3.00 -5.36
CA GLU A 85 -9.48 -2.63 -5.18
C GLU A 85 -10.10 -3.34 -3.98
N SER A 86 -9.90 -4.66 -3.86
CA SER A 86 -10.36 -5.44 -2.70
C SER A 86 -9.76 -4.93 -1.40
N ALA A 87 -8.44 -4.73 -1.37
CA ALA A 87 -7.76 -4.25 -0.17
C ALA A 87 -8.17 -2.80 0.18
N ALA A 88 -8.49 -1.96 -0.81
CA ALA A 88 -9.01 -0.61 -0.58
C ALA A 88 -10.39 -0.65 0.08
N GLU A 89 -11.26 -1.54 -0.38
CA GLU A 89 -12.59 -1.73 0.22
C GLU A 89 -12.48 -2.29 1.64
N GLU A 90 -11.61 -3.27 1.88
CA GLU A 90 -11.35 -3.77 3.25
C GLU A 90 -10.89 -2.66 4.20
N ARG A 91 -9.96 -1.80 3.75
CA ARG A 91 -9.50 -0.64 4.54
C ARG A 91 -10.63 0.35 4.78
N ARG A 92 -11.49 0.57 3.79
CA ARG A 92 -12.65 1.46 3.91
C ARG A 92 -13.61 0.94 4.97
N LEU A 93 -13.99 -0.34 4.91
CA LEU A 93 -14.86 -0.99 5.88
C LEU A 93 -14.27 -0.98 7.29
N LEU A 94 -12.98 -1.32 7.42
CA LEU A 94 -12.28 -1.28 8.71
C LEU A 94 -12.33 0.11 9.34
N GLY A 95 -12.06 1.15 8.54
CA GLY A 95 -12.05 2.51 9.04
C GLY A 95 -13.43 2.98 9.52
N TRP A 96 -14.52 2.58 8.84
CA TRP A 96 -15.89 2.85 9.33
C TRP A 96 -16.15 2.13 10.64
N ALA A 97 -15.83 0.83 10.71
CA ALA A 97 -16.01 0.05 11.92
C ALA A 97 -15.26 0.68 13.12
N LYS A 98 -14.04 1.16 12.90
CA LYS A 98 -13.23 1.78 13.95
C LYS A 98 -13.74 3.15 14.40
N ILE A 99 -14.33 3.94 13.50
CA ILE A 99 -15.00 5.19 13.86
C ILE A 99 -16.25 4.90 14.69
N GLU A 100 -17.07 3.95 14.28
CA GLU A 100 -18.29 3.62 15.02
C GLU A 100 -17.96 3.00 16.39
N GLU A 101 -16.95 2.14 16.48
CA GLU A 101 -16.43 1.61 17.75
C GLU A 101 -15.97 2.74 18.68
N ALA A 102 -15.20 3.71 18.17
CA ALA A 102 -14.71 4.83 18.95
C ALA A 102 -15.84 5.74 19.48
N LEU A 103 -16.86 5.97 18.68
CA LEU A 103 -18.00 6.82 19.04
C LEU A 103 -19.02 6.10 19.94
N ALA A 104 -19.05 4.76 19.92
CA ALA A 104 -19.89 3.95 20.78
C ALA A 104 -19.21 3.56 22.12
N ASP A 105 -17.92 3.85 22.29
CA ASP A 105 -17.18 3.53 23.52
C ASP A 105 -17.85 4.20 24.74
N PRO A 106 -17.98 3.52 25.90
CA PRO A 106 -18.57 4.11 27.11
C PRO A 106 -17.87 5.39 27.60
N ASN A 107 -16.62 5.61 27.17
CA ASN A 107 -15.81 6.77 27.50
C ASN A 107 -15.66 7.73 26.31
N ALA A 108 -16.41 7.55 25.22
CA ALA A 108 -16.33 8.38 24.04
C ALA A 108 -16.49 9.87 24.37
N ASP A 109 -17.45 10.20 25.24
CA ASP A 109 -17.76 11.58 25.65
C ASP A 109 -16.77 12.18 26.65
N ARG A 110 -15.79 11.40 27.14
CA ARG A 110 -14.78 11.94 28.06
C ARG A 110 -13.91 12.94 27.34
N VAL A 111 -13.89 14.17 27.85
CA VAL A 111 -13.06 15.24 27.31
C VAL A 111 -11.60 15.00 27.69
N ILE A 112 -10.73 15.09 26.70
CA ILE A 112 -9.28 15.04 26.88
C ILE A 112 -8.82 16.38 27.44
N THR A 113 -8.08 16.34 28.55
CA THR A 113 -7.62 17.54 29.27
C THR A 113 -6.16 17.90 29.00
N GLU A 114 -5.36 16.95 28.49
CA GLU A 114 -3.92 17.09 28.31
C GLU A 114 -3.48 16.78 26.88
N GLY A 115 -2.29 17.25 26.52
CA GLY A 115 -1.69 17.00 25.20
C GLY A 115 -2.32 17.83 24.07
N ARG A 116 -1.90 17.53 22.85
CA ARG A 116 -2.37 18.22 21.64
C ARG A 116 -3.77 17.82 21.22
N TRP A 117 -4.36 16.78 21.81
CA TRP A 117 -5.78 16.43 21.64
C TRP A 117 -6.70 17.07 22.70
N ALA A 118 -6.17 17.88 23.61
CA ALA A 118 -6.98 18.55 24.61
C ALA A 118 -8.14 19.35 23.98
N GLY A 119 -9.33 19.22 24.59
CA GLY A 119 -10.58 19.84 24.15
C GLY A 119 -11.46 18.94 23.25
N PHE A 120 -10.95 17.82 22.74
CA PHE A 120 -11.78 16.83 22.04
C PHE A 120 -12.39 15.82 23.02
N SER A 121 -13.52 15.23 22.63
CA SER A 121 -13.98 13.98 23.21
C SER A 121 -13.02 12.84 22.82
N ARG A 122 -12.86 11.82 23.66
CA ARG A 122 -12.01 10.67 23.36
C ARG A 122 -12.46 9.95 22.08
N GLY A 123 -13.77 9.80 21.90
CA GLY A 123 -14.35 9.17 20.72
C GLY A 123 -14.02 9.94 19.44
N ASP A 124 -14.17 11.27 19.46
CA ASP A 124 -13.84 12.11 18.30
C ASP A 124 -12.35 12.09 17.98
N ALA A 125 -11.48 12.16 18.99
CA ALA A 125 -10.03 12.14 18.77
C ALA A 125 -9.59 10.82 18.10
N VAL A 126 -10.11 9.67 18.56
CA VAL A 126 -9.83 8.37 17.93
C VAL A 126 -10.40 8.30 16.51
N ALA A 127 -11.65 8.75 16.31
CA ALA A 127 -12.27 8.76 14.99
C ALA A 127 -11.52 9.66 13.99
N TRP A 128 -11.05 10.81 14.43
CA TRP A 128 -10.20 11.70 13.63
C TRP A 128 -8.87 11.06 13.26
N CYS A 129 -8.20 10.39 14.21
CA CYS A 129 -6.98 9.64 13.91
C CYS A 129 -7.22 8.64 12.77
N TRP A 130 -8.25 7.79 12.85
CA TRP A 130 -8.53 6.80 11.80
C TRP A 130 -8.73 7.43 10.42
N ASN A 131 -9.43 8.55 10.35
CA ASN A 131 -9.62 9.29 9.10
C ASN A 131 -8.34 9.92 8.57
N LEU A 132 -7.59 10.64 9.41
CA LEU A 132 -6.41 11.40 8.98
C LEU A 132 -5.27 10.46 8.58
N PHE A 133 -5.08 9.36 9.30
CA PHE A 133 -4.17 8.32 8.85
C PHE A 133 -4.60 7.77 7.50
N GLN A 134 -5.88 7.48 7.28
CA GLN A 134 -6.33 6.84 6.03
C GLN A 134 -6.27 7.76 4.80
N TYR A 135 -6.68 9.03 4.94
CA TYR A 135 -6.91 9.94 3.82
C TYR A 135 -5.91 11.08 3.68
N GLU A 136 -5.11 11.39 4.70
CA GLU A 136 -4.09 12.45 4.61
C GLU A 136 -2.64 11.94 4.76
N PRO A 137 -2.21 10.92 3.99
CA PRO A 137 -0.82 10.51 3.94
C PRO A 137 0.01 11.44 3.04
N HIS A 138 0.31 12.67 3.48
CA HIS A 138 1.11 13.57 2.63
C HIS A 138 2.58 13.12 2.58
N GLY A 139 2.99 12.56 1.44
CA GLY A 139 4.38 12.61 0.95
C GLY A 139 5.45 11.91 1.81
N PHE A 140 5.15 10.75 2.40
CA PHE A 140 6.14 10.05 3.23
C PHE A 140 7.27 9.43 2.40
N THR A 141 8.35 10.18 2.19
CA THR A 141 9.69 9.62 2.06
C THR A 141 10.17 9.14 3.44
N HIS A 142 11.05 8.13 3.50
CA HIS A 142 11.72 7.78 4.76
C HIS A 142 12.34 9.06 5.38
N PRO A 143 12.09 9.38 6.66
CA PRO A 143 11.64 8.54 7.78
C PRO A 143 10.12 8.54 8.10
N GLY A 144 9.28 9.19 7.31
CA GLY A 144 7.85 9.36 7.62
C GLY A 144 7.03 8.06 7.67
N SER A 145 7.43 7.03 6.92
CA SER A 145 6.77 5.72 6.90
C SER A 145 6.89 4.96 8.23
N GLN A 146 8.05 5.05 8.90
CA GLN A 146 8.27 4.41 10.19
C GLN A 146 7.45 5.09 11.30
N VAL A 147 7.49 6.42 11.37
CA VAL A 147 6.70 7.20 12.33
C VAL A 147 5.21 6.89 12.19
N ARG A 148 4.73 6.72 10.96
CA ARG A 148 3.34 6.32 10.69
C ARG A 148 3.04 4.91 11.20
N HIS A 149 3.94 3.95 10.98
CA HIS A 149 3.76 2.58 11.45
C HIS A 149 3.65 2.54 12.98
N GLU A 150 4.58 3.20 13.68
CA GLU A 150 4.59 3.30 15.14
C GLU A 150 3.33 4.00 15.67
N ALA A 151 2.91 5.09 15.02
CA ALA A 151 1.70 5.81 15.39
C ALA A 151 0.42 4.99 15.15
N MET A 152 0.35 4.19 14.09
CA MET A 152 -0.77 3.28 13.86
C MET A 152 -0.81 2.16 14.91
N GLN A 153 0.33 1.61 15.33
CA GLN A 153 0.39 0.66 16.43
C GLN A 153 -0.09 1.28 17.74
N GLN A 154 0.33 2.52 18.03
CA GLN A 154 -0.14 3.27 19.20
C GLN A 154 -1.66 3.48 19.15
N LEU A 155 -2.22 3.87 18.00
CA LEU A 155 -3.68 4.04 17.83
C LEU A 155 -4.43 2.72 18.06
N GLN A 156 -3.93 1.62 17.49
CA GLN A 156 -4.52 0.29 17.65
C GLN A 156 -4.46 -0.21 19.10
N ALA A 157 -3.45 0.20 19.86
CA ALA A 157 -3.33 -0.07 21.30
C ALA A 157 -4.23 0.85 22.16
N GLY A 158 -5.03 1.73 21.56
CA GLY A 158 -5.92 2.67 22.27
C GLY A 158 -5.25 3.98 22.71
N GLY A 159 -4.04 4.26 22.23
CA GLY A 159 -3.38 5.54 22.40
C GLY A 159 -3.86 6.59 21.39
N LEU A 160 -3.47 7.85 21.63
CA LEU A 160 -3.75 8.98 20.74
C LEU A 160 -2.43 9.54 20.19
N PRO A 161 -2.05 9.19 18.96
CA PRO A 161 -0.83 9.71 18.35
C PRO A 161 -0.90 11.22 18.10
N GLU A 162 0.21 11.92 18.33
CA GLU A 162 0.34 13.37 18.11
C GLU A 162 1.33 13.68 16.98
N VAL A 163 1.25 12.90 15.92
CA VAL A 163 2.15 12.97 14.75
C VAL A 163 1.53 13.76 13.61
N PHE A 164 2.37 14.24 12.68
CA PHE A 164 1.98 14.86 11.42
C PHE A 164 1.04 16.08 11.51
N GLY A 165 0.93 16.71 12.69
CA GLY A 165 0.01 17.83 12.92
C GLY A 165 -1.47 17.43 12.85
N TYR A 166 -1.79 16.14 12.99
CA TYR A 166 -3.16 15.63 12.95
C TYR A 166 -4.09 16.24 14.00
N PRO A 167 -3.67 16.54 15.25
CA PRO A 167 -4.55 17.22 16.19
C PRO A 167 -4.97 18.61 15.73
N GLU A 168 -4.05 19.40 15.17
CA GLU A 168 -4.34 20.72 14.59
C GLU A 168 -5.23 20.59 13.36
N ARG A 169 -4.93 19.62 12.50
CA ARG A 169 -5.74 19.34 11.32
C ARG A 169 -7.18 18.97 11.67
N ALA A 170 -7.37 18.14 12.70
CA ALA A 170 -8.70 17.82 13.21
C ALA A 170 -9.43 19.08 13.72
N ARG A 171 -8.74 19.99 14.42
CA ARG A 171 -9.34 21.26 14.86
C ARG A 171 -9.78 22.12 13.69
N GLU A 172 -8.97 22.22 12.64
CA GLU A 172 -9.35 22.97 11.43
C GLU A 172 -10.61 22.40 10.78
N LEU A 173 -10.72 21.06 10.72
CA LEU A 173 -11.88 20.39 10.13
C LEU A 173 -13.13 20.60 11.00
N VAL A 174 -13.01 20.49 12.31
CA VAL A 174 -14.11 20.79 13.26
C VAL A 174 -14.51 22.27 13.20
N ALA A 175 -13.56 23.19 13.10
CA ALA A 175 -13.86 24.63 12.95
C ALA A 175 -14.61 24.95 11.65
N ARG A 176 -14.48 24.10 10.62
CA ARG A 176 -15.26 24.14 9.38
C ARG A 176 -16.63 23.44 9.49
N GLY A 177 -16.97 22.94 10.68
CA GLY A 177 -18.23 22.25 10.95
C GLY A 177 -18.25 20.78 10.53
N LEU A 178 -17.12 20.16 10.24
CA LEU A 178 -17.07 18.74 9.87
C LEU A 178 -16.95 17.85 11.10
N THR A 179 -17.75 16.79 11.13
CA THR A 179 -17.56 15.64 12.01
C THR A 179 -16.67 14.57 11.35
N PRO A 180 -16.10 13.62 12.12
CA PRO A 180 -15.35 12.50 11.54
C PRO A 180 -16.16 11.71 10.49
N ARG A 181 -17.45 11.48 10.73
CA ARG A 181 -18.32 10.74 9.80
C ARG A 181 -18.51 11.50 8.50
N GLU A 182 -18.78 12.80 8.57
CA GLU A 182 -18.99 13.64 7.38
C GLU A 182 -17.71 13.78 6.57
N TYR A 183 -16.57 14.01 7.23
CA TYR A 183 -15.28 14.08 6.56
C TYR A 183 -15.00 12.82 5.74
N ARG A 184 -15.20 11.63 6.33
CA ARG A 184 -15.01 10.36 5.62
C ARG A 184 -15.93 10.24 4.41
N ARG A 185 -17.23 10.54 4.57
CA ARG A 185 -18.19 10.50 3.46
C ARG A 185 -17.76 11.42 2.33
N HIS A 186 -17.26 12.62 2.64
CA HIS A 186 -16.74 13.55 1.65
C HIS A 186 -15.51 12.98 0.94
N GLN A 187 -14.55 12.40 1.66
CA GLN A 187 -13.37 11.78 1.05
C GLN A 187 -13.73 10.62 0.12
N GLU A 188 -14.66 9.74 0.54
CA GLU A 188 -15.15 8.64 -0.29
C GLU A 188 -15.91 9.14 -1.53
N ALA A 189 -16.74 10.17 -1.39
CA ALA A 189 -17.47 10.78 -2.51
C ALA A 189 -16.54 11.45 -3.54
N LEU A 190 -15.39 11.97 -3.09
CA LEU A 190 -14.35 12.52 -3.95
C LEU A 190 -13.46 11.44 -4.59
N GLY A 191 -13.67 10.16 -4.27
CA GLY A 191 -12.83 9.06 -4.76
C GLY A 191 -11.41 9.10 -4.20
N ALA A 192 -11.20 9.67 -3.02
CA ALA A 192 -9.88 9.77 -2.42
C ALA A 192 -9.31 8.38 -2.13
N GLY A 193 -8.09 8.12 -2.61
CA GLY A 193 -7.36 6.89 -2.35
C GLY A 193 -6.97 6.75 -0.88
N THR A 194 -6.97 5.51 -0.38
CA THR A 194 -6.45 5.18 0.95
C THR A 194 -4.97 4.82 0.85
N PHE A 195 -4.13 5.30 1.77
CA PHE A 195 -2.70 4.94 1.78
C PHE A 195 -2.42 3.43 1.83
N VAL A 196 -1.41 2.96 1.09
CA VAL A 196 -0.81 1.62 1.22
C VAL A 196 0.70 1.72 1.37
N ALA A 197 1.32 0.81 2.14
CA ALA A 197 2.79 0.77 2.29
C ALA A 197 3.52 0.57 0.95
N LEU A 198 2.86 -0.03 -0.04
CA LEU A 198 3.38 -0.20 -1.41
C LEU A 198 3.43 1.13 -2.20
N ASP A 199 2.74 2.17 -1.74
CA ASP A 199 2.80 3.53 -2.31
C ASP A 199 4.06 4.29 -1.87
N VAL A 200 4.84 3.75 -0.92
CA VAL A 200 6.09 4.37 -0.46
C VAL A 200 7.10 4.35 -1.60
N ARG A 201 7.39 5.54 -2.15
CA ARG A 201 8.43 5.73 -3.14
C ARG A 201 9.79 5.67 -2.47
N HIS A 202 10.67 4.80 -2.96
CA HIS A 202 12.06 4.78 -2.51
C HIS A 202 12.85 5.85 -3.30
N PRO A 203 13.62 6.73 -2.62
CA PRO A 203 14.49 7.68 -3.32
C PRO A 203 15.50 6.90 -4.17
N ARG A 204 15.77 7.41 -5.38
CA ARG A 204 16.77 6.82 -6.29
C ARG A 204 18.14 6.75 -5.59
N PRO A 205 18.89 5.64 -5.73
CA PRO A 205 20.31 5.64 -5.38
C PRO A 205 21.10 6.61 -6.26
#